data_AF-A0A383AJ55-F1
#
_entry.id   AF-A0A383AJ55-F1
#
_cell.length_a   1.000
_cell.length_b   1.000
_cell.length_c   1.000
_cell.angle_alpha   90.00
_cell.angle_beta   90.00
_cell.angle_gamma   90.00
#
_symmetry.space_group_name_H-M   'P 1'
#
loop_
_entity.id
_entity.type
_entity.pdbx_description
1 polymer ?
#
loop_
_entity_poly.entity_id
_entity_poly.type
_entity_poly.pdbx_seq_one_letter_code
_entity_poly.pdbx_strand_id
1 'polypeptide(L)'
;VAEFLEASERHASWDHIDELLATGAPAVQVIRGSPPCEVRIGGAGQDITMRIPVSDQIDPAPLREQHLRLRTTKDGDQKYLELSTSNGDLFEDFYTFVCLVTDRVQLHGMDPLRAILETLGAWSALIQTRERLSPEAEYGLWGELWFLRHLADQLGWPAAIACWKGAESEEHDFGLPAVDVEVKTTVGESRRHMISS
;
A
#
# COMPACT_ATOMS: atom_id res chain seq x y z
N VAL A 1 -22.02 19.31 -6.83
CA VAL A 1 -23.09 18.44 -7.38
C VAL A 1 -22.95 18.28 -8.89
N ALA A 2 -22.75 19.36 -9.67
CA ALA A 2 -22.47 19.26 -11.11
C ALA A 2 -21.20 18.46 -11.46
N GLU A 3 -20.12 18.62 -10.68
CA GLU A 3 -18.84 17.90 -10.84
C GLU A 3 -18.95 16.37 -10.66
N PHE A 4 -19.93 15.89 -9.87
CA PHE A 4 -20.15 14.46 -9.65
C PHE A 4 -20.96 13.80 -10.79
N LEU A 5 -21.71 14.58 -11.58
CA LEU A 5 -22.51 14.08 -12.69
C LEU A 5 -21.67 13.94 -13.97
N GLU A 6 -20.65 14.79 -14.19
CA GLU A 6 -19.73 14.67 -15.33
C GLU A 6 -18.77 13.46 -15.21
N ALA A 7 -18.45 13.02 -13.99
CA ALA A 7 -17.61 11.84 -13.76
C ALA A 7 -18.24 10.54 -14.33
N SER A 8 -19.57 10.49 -14.43
CA SER A 8 -20.32 9.30 -14.87
C SER A 8 -20.26 9.04 -16.39
N GLU A 9 -19.87 10.01 -17.22
CA GLU A 9 -19.82 9.84 -18.69
C GLU A 9 -18.41 9.49 -19.21
N ARG A 10 -17.36 9.62 -18.37
CA ARG A 10 -15.97 9.43 -18.81
C ARG A 10 -15.57 7.97 -18.94
N HIS A 11 -16.10 7.13 -18.06
CA HIS A 11 -15.78 5.71 -17.97
C HIS A 11 -16.99 4.90 -18.41
N ALA A 12 -16.74 3.72 -19.00
CA ALA A 12 -17.81 2.76 -19.21
C ALA A 12 -18.35 2.29 -17.86
N SER A 13 -19.61 1.85 -17.80
CA SER A 13 -20.11 1.17 -16.61
C SER A 13 -19.41 -0.17 -16.43
N TRP A 14 -19.39 -0.67 -15.19
CA TRP A 14 -18.97 -2.04 -14.93
C TRP A 14 -19.79 -3.05 -15.73
N ASP A 15 -21.11 -2.87 -15.84
CA ASP A 15 -21.98 -3.73 -16.65
C ASP A 15 -21.49 -3.90 -18.09
N HIS A 16 -21.02 -2.81 -18.73
CA HIS A 16 -20.46 -2.86 -20.08
C HIS A 16 -19.13 -3.64 -20.12
N ILE A 17 -18.30 -3.51 -19.09
CA ILE A 17 -17.04 -4.26 -18.99
C ILE A 17 -17.33 -5.75 -18.73
N ASP A 18 -18.31 -6.07 -17.89
CA ASP A 18 -18.75 -7.43 -17.60
C ASP A 18 -19.33 -8.11 -18.85
N GLU A 19 -20.13 -7.37 -19.64
CA GLU A 19 -20.58 -7.85 -20.96
C GLU A 19 -19.41 -8.20 -21.88
N LEU A 20 -18.37 -7.35 -21.94
CA LEU A 20 -17.18 -7.63 -22.73
C LEU A 20 -16.42 -8.86 -22.22
N LEU A 21 -16.29 -9.02 -20.90
CA LEU A 21 -15.69 -10.21 -20.27
C LEU A 21 -16.46 -11.48 -20.62
N ALA A 22 -17.79 -11.43 -20.55
CA ALA A 22 -18.67 -12.55 -20.85
C ALA A 22 -18.57 -13.03 -22.31
N THR A 23 -18.16 -12.17 -23.25
CA THR A 23 -17.92 -12.60 -24.64
C THR A 23 -16.75 -13.58 -24.77
N GLY A 24 -15.80 -13.57 -23.82
CA GLY A 24 -14.56 -14.34 -23.88
C GLY A 24 -13.61 -13.94 -25.02
N ALA A 25 -13.95 -12.93 -25.82
CA ALA A 25 -13.09 -12.41 -26.87
C ALA A 25 -12.18 -11.32 -26.31
N PRO A 26 -10.92 -11.21 -26.78
CA PRO A 26 -10.08 -10.07 -26.43
C PRO A 26 -10.76 -8.77 -26.83
N ALA A 27 -10.83 -7.82 -25.90
CA ALA A 27 -11.46 -6.52 -26.11
C ALA A 27 -10.59 -5.38 -25.57
N VAL A 28 -10.75 -4.19 -26.14
CA VAL A 28 -10.06 -2.97 -25.68
C VAL A 28 -11.10 -1.87 -25.53
N GLN A 29 -11.25 -1.38 -24.31
CA GLN A 29 -12.04 -0.20 -23.99
C GLN A 29 -11.11 1.00 -23.79
N VAL A 30 -11.27 2.04 -24.60
CA VAL A 30 -10.48 3.27 -24.47
C VAL A 30 -11.16 4.23 -23.50
N ILE A 31 -10.40 4.74 -22.54
CA ILE A 31 -10.81 5.83 -21.64
C ILE A 31 -10.25 7.13 -22.23
N ARG A 32 -11.17 7.96 -22.75
CA ARG A 32 -10.82 9.19 -23.46
C ARG A 32 -10.24 10.23 -22.49
N GLY A 33 -9.14 10.83 -22.88
CA GLY A 33 -8.46 11.88 -22.12
C GLY A 33 -7.03 12.06 -22.62
N SER A 34 -6.24 12.89 -21.93
CA SER A 34 -4.83 13.09 -22.25
C SER A 34 -3.99 12.76 -21.00
N PRO A 35 -3.14 11.73 -21.05
CA PRO A 35 -3.01 10.74 -22.12
C PRO A 35 -4.23 9.81 -22.27
N PRO A 36 -4.47 9.22 -23.47
CA PRO A 36 -5.49 8.19 -23.65
C PRO A 36 -5.08 6.93 -22.90
N CYS A 37 -5.99 6.37 -22.11
CA CYS A 37 -5.75 5.14 -21.35
C CYS A 37 -6.57 3.99 -21.96
N GLU A 38 -6.09 2.76 -21.83
CA GLU A 38 -6.80 1.56 -22.31
C GLU A 38 -7.09 0.61 -21.15
N VAL A 39 -8.26 -0.02 -21.20
CA VAL A 39 -8.61 -1.21 -20.43
C VAL A 39 -8.69 -2.35 -21.41
N ARG A 40 -7.84 -3.36 -21.22
CA ARG A 40 -7.72 -4.51 -22.10
C ARG A 40 -8.23 -5.74 -21.38
N ILE A 41 -9.14 -6.45 -22.03
CA ILE A 41 -9.64 -7.74 -21.57
C ILE A 41 -8.89 -8.82 -22.33
N GLY A 42 -8.26 -9.73 -21.60
CA GLY A 42 -7.56 -10.86 -22.18
C GLY A 42 -8.50 -11.87 -22.81
N GLY A 43 -7.93 -12.75 -23.65
CA GLY A 43 -8.68 -13.86 -24.24
C GLY A 43 -9.29 -14.75 -23.17
N ALA A 44 -10.50 -15.26 -23.43
CA ALA A 44 -11.32 -16.01 -22.49
C ALA A 44 -11.64 -15.27 -21.17
N GLY A 45 -11.52 -13.93 -21.14
CA GLY A 45 -11.82 -13.13 -19.95
C GLY A 45 -10.91 -13.41 -18.75
N GLN A 46 -9.67 -13.87 -19.00
CA GLN A 46 -8.78 -14.37 -17.95
C GLN A 46 -8.08 -13.27 -17.16
N ASP A 47 -7.96 -12.07 -17.71
CA ASP A 47 -7.32 -10.93 -17.07
C ASP A 47 -7.88 -9.60 -17.58
N ILE A 48 -7.79 -8.60 -16.71
CA ILE A 48 -8.02 -7.19 -17.05
C ILE A 48 -6.70 -6.45 -16.87
N THR A 49 -6.31 -5.68 -17.88
CA THR A 49 -5.09 -4.88 -17.88
C THR A 49 -5.41 -3.43 -18.18
N MET A 50 -5.08 -2.52 -17.26
CA MET A 50 -5.00 -1.09 -17.56
C MET A 50 -3.65 -0.78 -18.20
N ARG A 51 -3.67 0.07 -19.22
CA ARG A 51 -2.49 0.51 -19.95
C ARG A 51 -2.49 2.03 -20.10
N ILE A 52 -1.43 2.68 -19.63
CA ILE A 52 -1.25 4.13 -19.70
C ILE A 52 0.06 4.44 -20.43
N PRO A 53 0.09 5.29 -21.47
CA PRO A 53 1.31 5.63 -22.17
C PRO A 53 2.23 6.48 -21.28
N VAL A 54 3.53 6.21 -21.35
CA VAL A 54 4.58 6.92 -20.60
C VAL A 54 5.71 7.31 -21.53
N SER A 55 6.33 8.46 -21.27
CA SER A 55 7.43 9.00 -22.08
C SER A 55 8.75 8.26 -21.82
N ASP A 56 9.01 7.92 -20.55
CA ASP A 56 10.26 7.36 -20.08
C ASP A 56 10.15 5.85 -19.81
N GLN A 57 11.29 5.15 -19.87
CA GLN A 57 11.34 3.78 -19.39
C GLN A 57 11.35 3.80 -17.86
N ILE A 58 10.23 3.44 -17.29
CA ILE A 58 10.06 3.26 -15.85
C ILE A 58 10.31 1.77 -15.57
N ASP A 59 11.14 1.45 -14.59
CA ASP A 59 11.25 0.09 -14.05
C ASP A 59 10.54 0.06 -12.69
N PRO A 60 9.22 -0.24 -12.66
CA PRO A 60 8.47 -0.21 -11.42
C PRO A 60 8.95 -1.34 -10.50
N ALA A 61 9.19 -1.02 -9.23
CA ALA A 61 9.42 -2.05 -8.23
C ALA A 61 8.21 -3.01 -8.19
N PRO A 62 8.43 -4.32 -7.95
CA PRO A 62 7.33 -5.26 -7.78
C PRO A 62 6.35 -4.77 -6.71
N LEU A 63 5.05 -4.87 -7.01
CA LEU A 63 4.00 -4.60 -6.03
C LEU A 63 4.01 -5.66 -4.93
N ARG A 64 3.58 -5.28 -3.72
CA ARG A 64 3.43 -6.22 -2.59
C ARG A 64 2.16 -7.06 -2.72
N GLU A 65 1.19 -6.54 -3.45
CA GLU A 65 -0.13 -7.10 -3.67
C GLU A 65 -0.06 -8.27 -4.66
N GLN A 66 -0.22 -9.51 -4.16
CA GLN A 66 -0.02 -10.73 -4.95
C GLN A 66 -0.94 -10.86 -6.18
N HIS A 67 -2.09 -10.19 -6.16
CA HIS A 67 -3.08 -10.24 -7.24
C HIS A 67 -2.93 -9.13 -8.27
N LEU A 68 -1.99 -8.21 -8.08
CA LEU A 68 -1.71 -7.11 -8.99
C LEU A 68 -0.32 -7.26 -9.59
N ARG A 69 -0.22 -7.08 -10.90
CA ARG A 69 1.06 -7.08 -11.61
C ARG A 69 1.25 -5.74 -12.30
N LEU A 70 2.29 -5.01 -11.89
CA LEU A 70 2.73 -3.77 -12.52
C LEU A 70 3.97 -4.04 -13.37
N ARG A 71 3.98 -3.59 -14.62
CA ARG A 71 5.11 -3.73 -15.54
C ARG A 71 5.14 -2.59 -16.55
N THR A 72 6.29 -2.41 -17.20
CA THR A 72 6.41 -1.53 -18.36
C THR A 72 6.52 -2.37 -19.62
N THR A 73 5.68 -2.07 -20.61
CA THR A 73 5.70 -2.70 -21.94
C THR A 73 6.02 -1.67 -23.02
N LYS A 74 6.42 -2.15 -24.20
CA LYS A 74 6.69 -1.32 -25.38
C LYS A 74 5.91 -1.88 -26.56
N ASP A 75 5.31 -1.00 -27.35
CA ASP A 75 4.55 -1.33 -28.56
C ASP A 75 4.80 -0.24 -29.60
N GLY A 76 5.41 -0.64 -30.72
CA GLY A 76 6.07 0.31 -31.62
C GLY A 76 7.15 1.09 -30.87
N ASP A 77 7.14 2.42 -30.98
CA ASP A 77 8.01 3.29 -30.19
C ASP A 77 7.38 3.81 -28.88
N GLN A 78 6.09 3.54 -28.66
CA GLN A 78 5.38 3.97 -27.47
C GLN A 78 5.62 2.98 -26.32
N LYS A 79 5.95 3.52 -25.14
CA LYS A 79 6.03 2.76 -23.89
C LYS A 79 4.74 2.91 -23.09
N TYR A 80 4.42 1.88 -22.32
CA TYR A 80 3.22 1.85 -21.51
C TYR A 80 3.53 1.29 -20.13
N LEU A 81 2.89 1.88 -19.13
CA LEU A 81 2.77 1.29 -17.81
C LEU A 81 1.50 0.45 -17.79
N GLU A 82 1.66 -0.85 -17.50
CA GLU A 82 0.57 -1.82 -17.44
C GLU A 82 0.38 -2.30 -16.01
N LEU A 83 -0.85 -2.16 -15.52
CA LEU A 83 -1.29 -2.80 -14.28
C LEU A 83 -2.34 -3.84 -14.65
N SER A 84 -2.22 -5.07 -14.16
CA SER A 84 -3.18 -6.12 -14.44
C SER A 84 -3.55 -6.97 -13.23
N THR A 85 -4.72 -7.59 -13.32
CA THR A 85 -5.13 -8.68 -12.43
C THR A 85 -5.72 -9.83 -13.24
N SER A 86 -5.43 -11.05 -12.80
CA SER A 86 -6.04 -12.28 -13.32
C SER A 86 -6.94 -12.95 -12.28
N ASN A 87 -7.24 -12.25 -11.17
CA ASN A 87 -8.17 -12.75 -10.17
C ASN A 87 -9.56 -12.25 -10.51
N GLY A 88 -10.41 -13.15 -11.02
CA GLY A 88 -11.77 -12.82 -11.46
C GLY A 88 -12.64 -12.22 -10.35
N ASP A 89 -12.43 -12.63 -9.10
CA ASP A 89 -13.17 -12.10 -7.94
C ASP A 89 -12.88 -10.62 -7.67
N LEU A 90 -11.79 -10.08 -8.23
CA LEU A 90 -11.36 -8.69 -8.04
C LEU A 90 -11.64 -7.81 -9.26
N PHE A 91 -12.29 -8.29 -10.32
CA PHE A 91 -12.38 -7.54 -11.56
C PHE A 91 -13.16 -6.22 -11.44
N GLU A 92 -14.28 -6.20 -10.70
CA GLU A 92 -15.07 -4.97 -10.50
C GLU A 92 -14.30 -3.95 -9.65
N ASP A 93 -13.69 -4.40 -8.55
CA ASP A 93 -12.85 -3.57 -7.68
C ASP A 93 -11.64 -3.03 -8.45
N PHE A 94 -11.01 -3.88 -9.26
CA PHE A 94 -9.89 -3.50 -10.11
C PHE A 94 -10.31 -2.47 -11.16
N TYR A 95 -11.48 -2.65 -11.80
CA TYR A 95 -11.99 -1.67 -12.76
C TYR A 95 -12.24 -0.31 -12.10
N THR A 96 -12.84 -0.32 -10.90
CA THR A 96 -13.04 0.89 -10.09
C THR A 96 -11.71 1.57 -9.76
N PHE A 97 -10.70 0.79 -9.37
CA PHE A 97 -9.34 1.29 -9.14
C PHE A 97 -8.75 1.95 -10.40
N VAL A 98 -8.92 1.32 -11.57
CA VAL A 98 -8.44 1.83 -12.86
C VAL A 98 -9.09 3.16 -13.22
N CYS A 99 -10.41 3.31 -13.01
CA CYS A 99 -11.10 4.59 -13.20
C CYS A 99 -10.50 5.70 -12.32
N LEU A 100 -10.25 5.42 -11.04
CA LEU A 100 -9.64 6.38 -10.13
C LEU A 100 -8.21 6.79 -10.54
N VAL A 101 -7.39 5.83 -10.98
CA VAL A 101 -6.04 6.13 -11.46
C VAL A 101 -6.09 6.97 -12.74
N THR A 102 -6.94 6.59 -13.69
CA THR A 102 -7.05 7.31 -14.97
C THR A 102 -7.55 8.73 -14.78
N ASP A 103 -8.49 8.97 -13.86
CA ASP A 103 -8.92 10.33 -13.52
C ASP A 103 -7.79 11.15 -12.88
N ARG A 104 -6.99 10.57 -11.97
CA ARG A 104 -5.83 11.28 -11.40
C ARG A 104 -4.81 11.68 -12.45
N VAL A 105 -4.56 10.81 -13.42
CA VAL A 105 -3.64 11.09 -14.52
C VAL A 105 -4.21 12.15 -15.47
N GLN A 106 -5.46 11.98 -15.91
CA GLN A 106 -6.04 12.80 -16.98
C GLN A 106 -6.61 14.15 -16.50
N LEU A 107 -7.19 14.19 -15.29
CA LEU A 107 -7.82 15.40 -14.74
C LEU A 107 -6.84 16.21 -13.88
N HIS A 108 -5.94 15.54 -13.17
CA HIS A 108 -5.00 16.20 -12.26
C HIS A 108 -3.56 16.24 -12.80
N GLY A 109 -3.32 15.70 -14.00
CA GLY A 109 -1.99 15.71 -14.63
C GLY A 109 -0.94 14.94 -13.82
N MET A 110 -1.37 13.97 -13.01
CA MET A 110 -0.47 13.22 -12.15
C MET A 110 0.38 12.26 -12.99
N ASP A 111 1.64 12.07 -12.59
CA ASP A 111 2.49 11.02 -13.15
C ASP A 111 1.81 9.63 -13.00
N PRO A 112 1.78 8.78 -14.04
CA PRO A 112 1.07 7.50 -14.00
C PRO A 112 1.55 6.53 -12.90
N LEU A 113 2.86 6.41 -12.68
CA LEU A 113 3.37 5.52 -11.63
C LEU A 113 2.95 6.05 -10.26
N ARG A 114 3.10 7.36 -10.03
CA ARG A 114 2.67 8.01 -8.80
C ARG A 114 1.17 7.84 -8.56
N ALA A 115 0.34 8.00 -9.59
CA ALA A 115 -1.10 7.84 -9.50
C ALA A 115 -1.48 6.41 -9.07
N ILE A 116 -0.84 5.38 -9.64
CA ILE A 116 -1.06 3.99 -9.24
C ILE A 116 -0.68 3.79 -7.76
N LEU A 117 0.54 4.18 -7.37
CA LEU A 117 1.06 3.95 -6.03
C LEU A 117 0.26 4.70 -4.95
N GLU A 118 -0.14 5.95 -5.21
CA GLU A 118 -0.96 6.73 -4.27
C GLU A 118 -2.40 6.19 -4.19
N THR A 119 -2.99 5.70 -5.29
CA THR A 119 -4.33 5.07 -5.23
C THR A 119 -4.28 3.78 -4.42
N LEU A 120 -3.26 2.97 -4.66
CA LEU A 120 -3.05 1.70 -3.96
C LEU A 120 -2.76 1.94 -2.47
N GLY A 121 -1.93 2.93 -2.14
CA GLY A 121 -1.69 3.34 -0.75
C GLY A 121 -2.96 3.83 -0.04
N ALA A 122 -3.79 4.62 -0.72
CA ALA A 122 -5.06 5.09 -0.15
C ALA A 122 -6.05 3.94 0.11
N TRP A 123 -6.17 3.00 -0.82
CA TRP A 123 -7.02 1.82 -0.67
C TRP A 123 -6.50 0.89 0.43
N SER A 124 -5.20 0.65 0.47
CA SER A 124 -4.55 -0.09 1.56
C SER A 124 -4.82 0.56 2.91
N ALA A 125 -4.73 1.88 3.01
CA ALA A 125 -5.02 2.62 4.24
C ALA A 125 -6.50 2.56 4.69
N LEU A 126 -7.45 2.32 3.79
CA LEU A 126 -8.85 2.11 4.14
C LEU A 126 -9.09 0.74 4.78
N ILE A 127 -8.35 -0.28 4.33
CA ILE A 127 -8.50 -1.67 4.78
C ILE A 127 -7.60 -1.97 5.98
N GLN A 128 -6.43 -1.31 6.06
CA GLN A 128 -5.55 -1.41 7.21
C GLN A 128 -6.29 -0.87 8.43
N THR A 129 -6.77 -1.79 9.26
CA THR A 129 -7.04 -1.51 10.65
C THR A 129 -5.77 -0.86 11.20
N ARG A 130 -5.84 0.41 11.58
CA ARG A 130 -4.74 1.00 12.36
C ARG A 130 -4.64 0.15 13.62
N GLU A 131 -3.65 -0.73 13.69
CA GLU A 131 -3.22 -1.35 14.93
C GLU A 131 -2.69 -0.21 15.80
N ARG A 132 -3.61 0.47 16.48
CA ARG A 132 -3.24 1.33 17.59
C ARG A 132 -2.77 0.35 18.66
N LEU A 133 -1.54 0.53 19.12
CA LEU A 133 -1.07 -0.14 20.33
C LEU A 133 -2.14 0.06 21.42
N SER A 134 -2.42 -0.97 22.20
CA SER A 134 -3.29 -0.75 23.37
C SER A 134 -2.62 0.29 24.28
N PRO A 135 -3.37 1.03 25.11
CA PRO A 135 -2.79 1.98 26.05
C PRO A 135 -1.64 1.38 26.88
N GLU A 136 -1.78 0.11 27.28
CA GLU A 136 -0.75 -0.63 28.01
C GLU A 136 0.52 -0.83 27.19
N ALA A 137 0.39 -1.20 25.91
CA ALA A 137 1.51 -1.35 24.99
C ALA A 137 2.16 0.00 24.66
N GLU A 138 1.38 1.07 24.53
CA GLU A 138 1.90 2.44 24.40
C GLU A 138 2.73 2.82 25.64
N TYR A 139 2.21 2.58 26.85
CA TYR A 139 2.93 2.88 28.08
C TYR A 139 4.20 2.04 28.23
N GLY A 140 4.17 0.76 27.89
CA GLY A 140 5.34 -0.11 27.85
C GLY A 140 6.42 0.47 26.94
N LEU A 141 6.07 0.73 25.67
CA LEU A 141 6.97 1.30 24.67
C LEU A 141 7.55 2.66 25.09
N TRP A 142 6.74 3.52 25.71
CA TRP A 142 7.24 4.79 26.26
C TRP A 142 8.32 4.59 27.32
N GLY A 143 8.17 3.58 28.19
CA GLY A 143 9.18 3.24 29.19
C GLY A 143 10.46 2.73 28.55
N GLU A 144 10.35 1.81 27.60
CA GLU A 144 11.50 1.28 26.84
C GLU A 144 12.25 2.40 26.12
N LEU A 145 11.57 3.28 25.41
CA LEU A 145 12.18 4.41 24.70
C LEU A 145 12.85 5.41 25.66
N TRP A 146 12.26 5.64 26.83
CA TRP A 146 12.85 6.48 27.85
C TRP A 146 14.14 5.88 28.40
N PHE A 147 14.15 4.56 28.67
CA PHE A 147 15.33 3.84 29.09
C PHE A 147 16.40 3.79 27.99
N LEU A 148 16.01 3.54 26.74
CA LEU A 148 16.90 3.55 25.58
C LEU A 148 17.64 4.89 25.45
N ARG A 149 16.93 6.01 25.63
CA ARG A 149 17.55 7.35 25.63
C ARG A 149 18.58 7.49 26.75
N HIS A 150 18.24 7.05 27.96
CA HIS A 150 19.19 7.06 29.07
C HIS A 150 20.43 6.21 28.78
N LEU A 151 20.24 5.04 28.17
CA LEU A 151 21.32 4.15 27.77
C LEU A 151 22.20 4.77 26.68
N ALA A 152 21.59 5.46 25.71
CA ALA A 152 22.30 6.18 24.66
C ALA A 152 23.15 7.33 25.22
N ASP A 153 22.71 8.01 26.28
CA ASP A 153 23.50 9.04 26.96
C ASP A 153 24.74 8.46 27.66
N GLN A 154 24.73 7.18 28.03
CA GLN A 154 25.87 6.50 28.69
C GLN A 154 26.80 5.78 27.72
N LEU A 155 26.25 5.08 26.71
CA LEU A 155 26.99 4.18 25.82
C LEU A 155 27.08 4.67 24.37
N GLY A 156 26.32 5.71 24.01
CA GLY A 156 26.12 6.15 22.63
C GLY A 156 25.00 5.41 21.91
N TRP A 157 24.36 6.09 20.95
CA TRP A 157 23.21 5.58 20.21
C TRP A 157 23.41 4.22 19.53
N PRO A 158 24.53 3.94 18.81
CA PRO A 158 24.69 2.66 18.13
C PRO A 158 24.74 1.47 19.10
N ALA A 159 25.42 1.63 20.23
CA ALA A 159 25.51 0.59 21.26
C ALA A 159 24.18 0.39 22.00
N ALA A 160 23.50 1.49 22.34
CA ALA A 160 22.21 1.44 23.01
C ALA A 160 21.12 0.76 22.17
N ILE A 161 21.08 1.05 20.87
CA ILE A 161 20.14 0.39 19.94
C ILE A 161 20.46 -1.10 19.80
N ALA A 162 21.74 -1.47 19.71
CA ALA A 162 22.14 -2.88 19.62
C ALA A 162 21.76 -3.71 20.85
N CYS A 163 21.60 -3.07 22.01
CA CYS A 163 21.17 -3.70 23.24
C CYS A 163 19.63 -3.78 23.38
N TRP A 164 18.84 -3.07 22.58
CA TRP A 164 17.38 -3.07 22.71
C TRP A 164 16.76 -4.25 21.94
N LYS A 165 15.97 -5.06 22.64
CA LYS A 165 15.41 -6.34 22.20
C LYS A 165 13.88 -6.35 22.12
N GLY A 166 13.21 -5.27 22.53
CA GLY A 166 11.74 -5.18 22.56
C GLY A 166 11.03 -5.44 21.23
N ALA A 167 11.68 -5.17 20.09
CA ALA A 167 11.12 -5.49 18.77
C ALA A 167 11.21 -6.98 18.38
N GLU A 168 12.03 -7.77 19.07
CA GLU A 168 12.33 -9.18 18.76
C GLU A 168 11.50 -10.16 19.63
N SER A 169 10.65 -9.67 20.53
CA SER A 169 9.84 -10.49 21.47
C SER A 169 10.68 -11.46 22.33
N GLU A 170 11.91 -11.05 22.70
CA GLU A 170 12.73 -11.78 23.67
C GLU A 170 12.17 -11.63 25.10
N GLU A 171 12.59 -12.51 26.03
CA GLU A 171 12.09 -12.51 27.42
C GLU A 171 12.41 -11.23 28.19
N HIS A 172 13.39 -10.44 27.73
CA HIS A 172 13.83 -9.18 28.35
C HIS A 172 13.93 -8.05 27.32
N ASP A 173 13.57 -6.83 27.70
CA ASP A 173 13.60 -5.66 26.80
C ASP A 173 15.01 -5.24 26.36
N PHE A 174 16.05 -5.42 27.17
CA PHE A 174 17.44 -5.07 26.81
C PHE A 174 18.44 -6.13 27.25
N GLY A 175 19.37 -6.48 26.34
CA GLY A 175 20.52 -7.33 26.63
C GLY A 175 21.82 -6.54 26.66
N LEU A 176 22.34 -6.23 27.85
CA LEU A 176 23.67 -5.61 28.03
C LEU A 176 24.72 -6.70 28.30
N PRO A 177 26.03 -6.44 28.07
CA PRO A 177 27.06 -7.46 28.19
C PRO A 177 27.16 -8.20 29.55
N ALA A 178 26.63 -7.61 30.62
CA ALA A 178 26.70 -8.16 31.98
C ALA A 178 25.33 -8.32 32.66
N VAL A 179 24.25 -7.81 32.06
CA VAL A 179 22.93 -7.77 32.69
C VAL A 179 21.85 -7.63 31.64
N ASP A 180 20.73 -8.32 31.86
CA ASP A 180 19.51 -8.08 31.10
C ASP A 180 18.57 -7.17 31.89
N VAL A 181 17.87 -6.29 31.18
CA VAL A 181 16.97 -5.30 31.79
C VAL A 181 15.58 -5.46 31.21
N GLU A 182 14.62 -5.62 32.11
CA GLU A 182 13.19 -5.60 31.85
C GLU A 182 12.60 -4.25 32.31
N VAL A 183 11.89 -3.57 31.43
CA VAL A 183 11.33 -2.24 31.67
C VAL A 183 9.82 -2.34 31.90
N LYS A 184 9.40 -2.15 33.15
CA LYS A 184 7.98 -2.10 33.50
C LYS A 184 7.50 -0.68 33.74
N THR A 185 6.63 -0.18 32.86
CA THR A 185 6.01 1.13 33.02
C THR A 185 4.75 1.06 33.88
N THR A 186 4.54 2.05 34.73
CA THR A 186 3.28 2.23 35.46
C THR A 186 2.82 3.69 35.39
N VAL A 187 1.50 3.87 35.25
CA VAL A 187 0.84 5.19 35.26
C VAL A 187 0.27 5.56 36.64
N GLY A 188 0.36 4.67 37.63
CA GLY A 188 -0.14 4.91 38.99
C GLY A 188 0.91 5.53 39.92
N GLU A 189 0.49 6.44 40.80
CA GLU A 189 1.38 7.10 41.77
C GLU A 189 1.83 6.18 42.92
N SER A 190 1.09 5.10 43.20
CA SER A 190 1.44 4.14 44.25
C SER A 190 2.44 3.10 43.75
N ARG A 191 3.69 3.18 44.23
CA ARG A 191 4.75 2.18 43.98
C ARG A 191 4.47 0.86 44.71
N ARG A 192 3.50 0.07 44.23
CA ARG A 192 3.23 -1.29 44.69
C ARG A 192 3.64 -2.25 43.57
N HIS A 193 4.76 -2.93 43.75
CA HIS A 193 5.27 -3.92 42.82
C HIS A 193 4.93 -5.32 43.36
N MET A 194 4.24 -6.13 42.56
CA MET A 194 4.05 -7.56 42.84
C MET A 194 5.05 -8.32 41.98
N ILE A 195 5.93 -9.10 42.61
CA ILE A 195 6.82 -10.04 41.92
C ILE A 195 6.15 -11.40 42.02
N SER A 196 5.68 -11.95 40.90
CA SER A 196 5.30 -13.36 40.80
C SER A 196 6.42 -14.10 40.08
N SER A 197 6.84 -15.23 40.66
CA SER A 197 7.74 -16.22 40.04
C SER A 197 7.07 -16.98 38.91
#